data_AF-T2IXQ7-F1
#
_entry.id   AF-T2IXQ7-F1
#
_cell.length_a   1.000
_cell.length_b   1.000
_cell.length_c   1.000
_cell.angle_alpha   90.00
_cell.angle_beta   90.00
_cell.angle_gamma   90.00
#
_symmetry.space_group_name_H-M   'P 1'
#
loop_
_entity.id
_entity.type
_entity.pdbx_description
1 polymer ?
#
loop_
_entity_poly.entity_id
_entity_poly.type
_entity_poly.pdbx_seq_one_letter_code
_entity_poly.pdbx_strand_id
1 'polypeptide(L)'
;MDEKLVRKIWQDLKSQNGQKFKVLNLIFQGKTTEQIKQNLKIERSNTVRKNYERLSDDFDLPWETPNGSVLRGEKGLRIIGERYQHILRDLDNLYVRRPPLETNCYEAILTPSGFLRIKSPQKMGKTFLVKKILKEVKENKKYTTVDLSLRAEADPKDFDNLKSFFMWLCRTISKKLKLPIQIENDWQDPLSDKLNCTLYFEKY
;
A
#
# COMPACT_ATOMS: atom_id res chain seq x y z
N MET A 1 -7.72 -6.66 -0.07
CA MET A 1 -8.83 -5.90 -0.69
C MET A 1 -10.01 -6.85 -0.75
N ASP A 2 -11.15 -6.53 -0.13
CA ASP A 2 -12.33 -7.41 -0.11
C ASP A 2 -12.93 -7.48 -1.52
N GLU A 3 -13.03 -8.69 -2.05
CA GLU A 3 -13.51 -8.96 -3.40
C GLU A 3 -14.93 -8.43 -3.63
N LYS A 4 -15.75 -8.36 -2.57
CA LYS A 4 -17.11 -7.76 -2.63
C LYS A 4 -17.10 -6.26 -2.83
N LEU A 5 -16.17 -5.53 -2.20
CA LEU A 5 -16.06 -4.09 -2.34
C LEU A 5 -15.45 -3.70 -3.69
N VAL A 6 -14.43 -4.43 -4.12
CA VAL A 6 -13.88 -4.31 -5.47
C VAL A 6 -14.99 -4.55 -6.48
N ARG A 7 -15.81 -5.61 -6.30
CA ARG A 7 -16.97 -5.90 -7.14
C ARG A 7 -18.01 -4.77 -7.12
N LYS A 8 -18.31 -4.15 -5.97
CA LYS A 8 -19.29 -3.06 -5.87
C LYS A 8 -18.80 -1.77 -6.55
N ILE A 9 -17.56 -1.34 -6.28
CA ILE A 9 -16.91 -0.23 -6.99
C ILE A 9 -16.82 -0.54 -8.50
N TRP A 10 -16.53 -1.79 -8.86
CA TRP A 10 -16.58 -2.26 -10.23
C TRP A 10 -17.98 -2.21 -10.84
N GLN A 11 -19.04 -2.50 -10.07
CA GLN A 11 -20.42 -2.44 -10.55
C GLN A 11 -20.88 -0.99 -10.76
N ASP A 12 -20.54 -0.10 -9.82
CA ASP A 12 -20.90 1.33 -9.91
C ASP A 12 -20.18 2.00 -11.08
N LEU A 13 -18.87 1.76 -11.23
CA LEU A 13 -18.09 2.23 -12.38
C LEU A 13 -18.56 1.61 -13.71
N LYS A 14 -19.00 0.34 -13.70
CA LYS A 14 -19.61 -0.32 -14.87
C LYS A 14 -20.96 0.28 -15.24
N SER A 15 -21.75 0.72 -14.26
CA SER A 15 -23.08 1.29 -14.45
C SER A 15 -23.04 2.71 -15.02
N GLN A 16 -22.08 3.53 -14.58
CA GLN A 16 -21.98 4.94 -14.99
C GLN A 16 -21.19 5.14 -16.30
N ASN A 17 -20.29 4.22 -16.64
CA ASN A 17 -19.30 4.43 -17.71
C ASN A 17 -19.21 3.24 -18.68
N GLY A 18 -20.34 2.59 -19.00
CA GLY A 18 -20.46 1.27 -19.64
C GLY A 18 -19.43 0.87 -20.71
N GLN A 19 -19.12 1.72 -21.71
CA GLN A 19 -18.10 1.40 -22.73
C GLN A 19 -16.67 1.79 -22.30
N LYS A 20 -16.51 2.91 -21.58
CA LYS A 20 -15.22 3.35 -21.02
C LYS A 20 -14.69 2.32 -20.01
N PHE A 21 -15.57 1.79 -19.18
CA PHE A 21 -15.22 0.80 -18.16
C PHE A 21 -14.74 -0.53 -18.76
N LYS A 22 -15.33 -0.94 -19.90
CA LYS A 22 -14.87 -2.12 -20.66
C LYS A 22 -13.46 -1.91 -21.21
N VAL A 23 -13.14 -0.69 -21.68
CA VAL A 23 -11.78 -0.33 -22.12
C VAL A 23 -10.81 -0.36 -20.94
N LEU A 24 -11.16 0.29 -19.82
CA LEU A 24 -10.35 0.32 -18.60
C LEU A 24 -10.03 -1.09 -18.07
N ASN A 25 -11.02 -1.99 -18.07
CA ASN A 25 -10.85 -3.39 -17.69
C ASN A 25 -9.78 -4.10 -18.51
N LEU A 26 -9.86 -3.98 -19.83
CA LEU A 26 -8.92 -4.65 -20.73
C LEU A 26 -7.50 -4.06 -20.62
N ILE A 27 -7.38 -2.78 -20.27
CA ILE A 27 -6.09 -2.13 -19.99
C ILE A 27 -5.47 -2.66 -18.70
N PHE A 28 -6.26 -2.85 -17.64
CA PHE A 28 -5.80 -3.49 -16.40
C PHE A 28 -5.48 -4.97 -16.57
N GLN A 29 -6.05 -5.63 -17.58
CA GLN A 29 -5.65 -6.97 -18.01
C GLN A 29 -4.38 -6.99 -18.87
N GLY A 30 -3.72 -5.83 -19.07
CA GLY A 30 -2.49 -5.72 -19.83
C GLY A 30 -2.67 -5.81 -21.35
N LYS A 31 -3.91 -5.73 -21.87
CA LYS A 31 -4.18 -5.86 -23.30
C LYS A 31 -3.65 -4.65 -24.08
N THR A 32 -3.15 -4.90 -25.29
CA THR A 32 -2.71 -3.85 -26.22
C THR A 32 -3.90 -3.12 -26.83
N THR A 33 -3.67 -1.94 -27.40
CA THR A 33 -4.72 -1.14 -28.04
C THR A 33 -5.43 -1.90 -29.17
N GLU A 34 -4.67 -2.69 -29.95
CA GLU A 34 -5.23 -3.54 -31.02
C GLU A 34 -6.06 -4.71 -30.47
N GLN A 35 -5.62 -5.33 -29.38
CA GLN A 35 -6.41 -6.36 -28.70
C GLN A 35 -7.70 -5.80 -28.09
N ILE A 36 -7.68 -4.56 -27.60
CA ILE A 36 -8.88 -3.89 -27.06
C ILE A 36 -9.90 -3.61 -28.18
N LYS A 37 -9.44 -3.14 -29.34
CA LYS A 37 -10.29 -2.95 -30.52
C LYS A 37 -10.98 -4.24 -30.95
N GLN A 38 -10.21 -5.31 -31.08
CA GLN A 38 -10.73 -6.63 -31.47
C GLN A 38 -11.74 -7.14 -30.45
N ASN A 39 -11.44 -7.04 -29.15
CA ASN A 39 -12.34 -7.50 -28.08
C ASN A 39 -13.65 -6.69 -28.00
N LEU A 40 -13.61 -5.40 -28.29
CA LEU A 40 -14.78 -4.51 -28.19
C LEU A 40 -15.46 -4.24 -29.53
N LYS A 41 -15.00 -4.86 -30.63
CA LYS A 41 -15.48 -4.63 -32.00
C LYS A 41 -15.52 -3.13 -32.35
N ILE A 42 -14.48 -2.40 -31.97
CA ILE A 42 -14.37 -0.94 -32.21
C ILE A 42 -13.68 -0.72 -33.56
N GLU A 43 -14.41 -0.21 -34.56
CA GLU A 43 -13.90 -0.02 -35.92
C GLU A 43 -12.87 1.13 -36.05
N ARG A 44 -12.91 2.14 -35.17
CA ARG A 44 -12.04 3.33 -35.26
C ARG A 44 -11.00 3.37 -34.13
N SER A 45 -9.72 3.48 -34.49
CA SER A 45 -8.57 3.54 -33.57
C SER A 45 -8.64 4.63 -32.52
N ASN A 46 -9.14 5.80 -32.94
CA ASN A 46 -9.16 7.00 -32.13
C ASN A 46 -10.14 6.89 -30.95
N THR A 47 -11.03 5.88 -30.96
CA THR A 47 -12.04 5.68 -29.92
C THR A 47 -11.44 5.07 -28.65
N VAL A 48 -10.46 4.17 -28.76
CA VAL A 48 -9.79 3.59 -27.58
C VAL A 48 -8.95 4.67 -26.89
N ARG A 49 -8.22 5.46 -27.69
CA ARG A 49 -7.42 6.60 -27.20
C ARG A 49 -8.29 7.68 -26.54
N LYS A 50 -9.34 8.15 -27.21
CA LYS A 50 -10.27 9.15 -26.65
C LYS A 50 -10.99 8.67 -25.40
N ASN A 51 -11.36 7.39 -25.34
CA ASN A 51 -11.95 6.82 -24.12
C ASN A 51 -10.93 6.77 -22.99
N TYR A 52 -9.66 6.55 -23.29
CA TYR A 52 -8.60 6.58 -22.31
C TYR A 52 -8.25 8.00 -21.84
N GLU A 53 -8.11 8.97 -22.75
CA GLU A 53 -7.89 10.39 -22.43
C GLU A 53 -8.99 10.89 -21.49
N ARG A 54 -10.26 10.62 -21.83
CA ARG A 54 -11.40 10.96 -20.97
C ARG A 54 -11.39 10.25 -19.62
N LEU A 55 -10.96 8.99 -19.56
CA LEU A 55 -10.78 8.29 -18.28
C LEU A 55 -9.62 8.88 -17.49
N SER A 56 -8.54 9.27 -18.16
CA SER A 56 -7.41 9.98 -17.56
C SER A 56 -7.87 11.29 -16.95
N ASP A 57 -8.75 12.02 -17.62
CA ASP A 57 -9.32 13.27 -17.12
C ASP A 57 -10.32 13.03 -15.98
N ASP A 58 -11.25 12.08 -16.16
CA ASP A 58 -12.27 11.71 -15.16
C ASP A 58 -11.62 11.21 -13.85
N PHE A 59 -10.44 10.59 -13.94
CA PHE A 59 -9.73 9.95 -12.83
C PHE A 59 -8.37 10.59 -12.51
N ASP A 60 -8.04 11.74 -13.12
CA ASP A 60 -6.75 12.43 -13.03
C ASP A 60 -5.58 11.42 -13.06
N LEU A 61 -5.41 10.66 -14.15
CA LEU A 61 -4.36 9.66 -14.31
C LEU A 61 -3.24 10.19 -15.23
N PRO A 62 -1.96 9.93 -14.93
CA PRO A 62 -0.88 10.30 -15.85
C PRO A 62 -0.88 9.36 -17.06
N TRP A 63 -0.68 9.88 -18.27
CA TRP A 63 -0.67 9.07 -19.50
C TRP A 63 0.40 7.97 -19.50
N GLU A 64 1.55 8.28 -18.93
CA GLU A 64 2.69 7.39 -18.81
C GLU A 64 3.11 7.26 -17.34
N THR A 65 3.72 6.12 -17.01
CA THR A 65 4.55 6.04 -15.80
C THR A 65 5.64 7.11 -15.85
N PRO A 66 6.25 7.50 -14.72
CA PRO A 66 7.41 8.41 -14.70
C PRO A 66 8.56 8.02 -15.64
N ASN A 67 8.61 6.76 -16.07
CA ASN A 67 9.63 6.21 -16.96
C ASN A 67 9.15 6.10 -18.43
N GLY A 68 8.07 6.78 -18.82
CA GLY A 68 7.56 6.82 -20.20
C GLY A 68 6.78 5.58 -20.67
N SER A 69 6.60 4.58 -19.81
CA SER A 69 5.85 3.37 -20.17
C SER A 69 4.33 3.56 -20.00
N VAL A 70 3.53 2.99 -20.92
CA VAL A 70 2.07 3.07 -20.86
C VAL A 70 1.55 2.41 -19.58
N LEU A 71 0.61 3.07 -18.89
CA LEU A 71 -0.07 2.55 -17.70
C LEU A 71 -0.96 1.33 -18.05
N ARG A 72 -0.36 0.14 -18.14
CA ARG A 72 -1.07 -1.13 -18.34
C ARG A 72 -0.78 -2.11 -17.22
N GLY A 73 -1.72 -3.02 -16.99
CA GLY A 73 -1.55 -4.12 -16.05
C GLY A 73 -1.26 -3.64 -14.63
N GLU A 74 -0.38 -4.38 -13.94
CA GLU A 74 -0.01 -4.16 -12.54
C GLU A 74 0.60 -2.77 -12.26
N LYS A 75 1.33 -2.21 -13.24
CA LYS A 75 1.93 -0.87 -13.11
C LYS A 75 0.87 0.24 -13.05
N GLY A 76 -0.16 0.14 -13.88
CA GLY A 76 -1.30 1.06 -13.85
C GLY A 76 -2.12 0.94 -12.56
N LEU A 77 -2.35 -0.30 -12.10
CA LEU A 77 -3.04 -0.56 -10.84
C LEU A 77 -2.30 0.01 -9.62
N ARG A 78 -0.96 -0.02 -9.62
CA ARG A 78 -0.16 0.53 -8.52
C ARG A 78 -0.30 2.05 -8.41
N ILE A 79 -0.20 2.78 -9.53
CA ILE A 79 -0.31 4.25 -9.56
C ILE A 79 -1.73 4.69 -9.18
N ILE A 80 -2.75 3.97 -9.64
CA ILE A 80 -4.14 4.20 -9.22
C ILE A 80 -4.28 3.93 -7.72
N GLY A 81 -3.75 2.82 -7.20
CA GLY A 81 -3.77 2.51 -5.77
C GLY A 81 -3.07 3.56 -4.89
N GLU A 82 -1.98 4.16 -5.39
CA GLU A 82 -1.25 5.24 -4.74
C GLU A 82 -2.01 6.58 -4.79
N ARG A 83 -2.69 6.90 -5.91
CA ARG A 83 -3.41 8.18 -6.07
C ARG A 83 -4.80 8.17 -5.43
N TYR A 84 -5.50 7.04 -5.49
CA TYR A 84 -6.80 6.80 -4.84
C TYR A 84 -6.70 6.39 -3.37
N GLN A 85 -5.55 6.64 -2.74
CA GLN A 85 -5.37 6.50 -1.29
C GLN A 85 -6.40 7.33 -0.50
N HIS A 86 -6.98 8.37 -1.10
CA HIS A 86 -8.08 9.15 -0.54
C HIS A 86 -9.44 8.43 -0.55
N ILE A 87 -9.71 7.50 -1.48
CA ILE A 87 -10.88 6.59 -1.40
C ILE A 87 -10.74 5.67 -0.18
N LEU A 88 -9.52 5.44 0.33
CA LEU A 88 -9.34 4.74 1.61
C LEU A 88 -9.91 5.53 2.80
N ARG A 89 -10.20 6.84 2.67
CA ARG A 89 -10.97 7.57 3.70
C ARG A 89 -12.40 7.04 3.80
N ASP A 90 -12.99 6.58 2.70
CA ASP A 90 -14.31 5.92 2.70
C ASP A 90 -14.27 4.46 3.15
N LEU A 91 -13.09 3.86 3.39
CA LEU A 91 -13.04 2.55 4.03
C LEU A 91 -13.48 2.57 5.49
N ASP A 92 -13.41 3.72 6.18
CA ASP A 92 -14.02 3.85 7.50
C ASP A 92 -15.54 3.63 7.45
N ASN A 93 -16.19 3.99 6.33
CA ASN A 93 -17.63 3.76 6.09
C ASN A 93 -17.96 2.29 5.74
N LEU A 94 -16.95 1.48 5.40
CA LEU A 94 -17.09 0.06 5.03
C LEU A 94 -16.54 -0.89 6.10
N TYR A 95 -15.91 -0.33 7.13
CA TYR A 95 -15.36 -1.09 8.24
C TYR A 95 -16.44 -1.40 9.26
N VAL A 96 -16.79 -2.69 9.37
CA VAL A 96 -17.63 -3.17 10.47
C VAL A 96 -16.81 -3.12 11.76
N ARG A 97 -17.24 -2.26 12.70
CA ARG A 97 -16.68 -2.15 14.05
C ARG A 97 -16.80 -3.50 14.77
N ARG A 98 -15.77 -3.87 15.52
CA ARG A 98 -15.61 -5.15 16.22
C ARG A 98 -15.38 -4.95 17.73
N PRO A 99 -16.18 -4.14 18.44
CA PRO A 99 -15.97 -3.94 19.87
C PRO A 99 -16.04 -5.29 20.63
N PRO A 100 -15.21 -5.48 21.68
CA PRO A 100 -14.26 -4.52 22.25
C PRO A 100 -12.86 -4.59 21.62
N LEU A 101 -12.68 -5.32 20.51
CA LEU A 101 -11.36 -5.65 19.97
C LEU A 101 -10.53 -4.40 19.66
N GLU A 102 -11.11 -3.39 19.02
CA GLU A 102 -10.38 -2.17 18.69
C GLU A 102 -9.95 -1.43 19.95
N THR A 103 -10.86 -1.24 20.92
CA THR A 103 -10.55 -0.59 22.20
C THR A 103 -9.40 -1.28 22.90
N ASN A 104 -9.42 -2.60 23.01
CA ASN A 104 -8.34 -3.37 23.63
C ASN A 104 -7.01 -3.20 22.89
N CYS A 105 -7.05 -3.13 21.56
CA CYS A 105 -5.85 -2.91 20.75
C CYS A 105 -5.29 -1.49 20.95
N TYR A 106 -6.16 -0.49 21.08
CA TYR A 106 -5.78 0.89 21.37
C TYR A 106 -5.15 1.04 22.74
N GLU A 107 -5.75 0.47 23.78
CA GLU A 107 -5.19 0.52 25.13
C GLU A 107 -3.84 -0.20 25.20
N ALA A 108 -3.73 -1.36 24.55
CA ALA A 108 -2.48 -2.13 24.52
C ALA A 108 -1.33 -1.37 23.83
N ILE A 109 -1.58 -0.69 22.71
CA ILE A 109 -0.52 0.04 21.98
C ILE A 109 -0.11 1.35 22.65
N LEU A 110 -0.97 1.92 23.50
CA LEU A 110 -0.67 3.11 24.30
C LEU A 110 0.09 2.79 25.58
N THR A 111 0.18 1.52 25.97
CA THR A 111 1.00 1.09 27.10
C THR A 111 2.48 1.26 26.73
N PRO A 112 3.30 1.92 27.57
CA PRO A 112 4.74 2.00 27.35
C PRO A 112 5.34 0.61 27.16
N SER A 113 6.20 0.44 26.15
CA SER A 113 6.75 -0.87 25.78
C SER A 113 5.71 -1.94 25.43
N GLY A 114 4.49 -1.51 25.08
CA GLY A 114 3.38 -2.38 24.72
C GLY A 114 3.65 -3.17 23.45
N PHE A 115 3.28 -4.45 23.46
CA PHE A 115 3.39 -5.33 22.30
C PHE A 115 2.02 -5.91 21.95
N LEU A 116 1.54 -5.59 20.74
CA LEU A 116 0.26 -6.07 20.23
C LEU A 116 0.47 -7.07 19.10
N ARG A 117 0.00 -8.30 19.28
CA ARG A 117 0.03 -9.35 18.25
C ARG A 117 -1.37 -9.70 17.76
N ILE A 118 -1.67 -9.32 16.51
CA ILE A 118 -2.96 -9.64 15.87
C ILE A 118 -2.84 -10.90 15.00
N LYS A 119 -3.50 -11.99 15.41
CA LYS A 119 -3.53 -13.26 14.67
C LYS A 119 -4.90 -13.52 14.04
N SER A 120 -4.92 -14.11 12.84
CA SER A 120 -6.10 -14.71 12.20
C SER A 120 -5.72 -15.29 10.82
N PRO A 121 -6.62 -16.02 10.13
CA PRO A 121 -6.42 -16.50 8.76
C PRO A 121 -6.23 -15.38 7.72
N GLN A 122 -5.62 -15.67 6.57
CA GLN A 122 -5.43 -14.67 5.51
C GLN A 122 -6.76 -13.98 5.11
N LYS A 123 -6.68 -12.71 4.67
CA LYS A 123 -7.82 -11.89 4.22
C LYS A 123 -8.88 -11.51 5.28
N MET A 124 -8.67 -11.78 6.57
CA MET A 124 -9.60 -11.40 7.66
C MET A 124 -9.59 -9.92 8.11
N GLY A 125 -8.91 -9.04 7.36
CA GLY A 125 -8.84 -7.61 7.68
C GLY A 125 -7.77 -7.21 8.72
N LYS A 126 -6.79 -8.07 9.01
CA LYS A 126 -5.67 -7.76 9.94
C LYS A 126 -4.91 -6.49 9.57
N THR A 127 -4.42 -6.41 8.33
CA THR A 127 -3.69 -5.26 7.82
C THR A 127 -4.53 -3.99 7.88
N PHE A 128 -5.84 -4.12 7.65
CA PHE A 128 -6.76 -2.99 7.77
C PHE A 128 -6.87 -2.52 9.23
N LEU A 129 -7.07 -3.44 10.17
CA LEU A 129 -7.13 -3.14 11.60
C LEU A 129 -5.84 -2.48 12.08
N VAL A 130 -4.66 -3.01 11.72
CA VAL A 130 -3.36 -2.40 12.06
C VAL A 130 -3.26 -0.97 11.53
N LYS A 131 -3.60 -0.73 10.25
CA LYS A 131 -3.56 0.60 9.65
C LYS A 131 -4.51 1.58 10.33
N LYS A 132 -5.71 1.12 10.69
CA LYS A 132 -6.69 1.92 11.44
C LYS A 132 -6.13 2.30 12.82
N ILE A 133 -5.53 1.33 13.52
CA ILE A 133 -4.92 1.57 14.82
C ILE A 133 -3.79 2.61 14.72
N LEU A 134 -2.88 2.41 13.78
CA LEU A 134 -1.74 3.32 13.54
C LEU A 134 -2.20 4.73 13.16
N LYS A 135 -3.24 4.85 12.32
CA LYS A 135 -3.83 6.15 11.95
C LYS A 135 -4.36 6.88 13.18
N GLU A 136 -5.12 6.21 14.04
CA GLU A 136 -5.72 6.83 15.22
C GLU A 136 -4.65 7.30 16.22
N VAL A 137 -3.62 6.51 16.49
CA VAL A 137 -2.54 6.94 17.42
C VAL A 137 -1.71 8.09 16.83
N LYS A 138 -1.53 8.13 15.50
CA LYS A 138 -0.86 9.24 14.82
C LYS A 138 -1.68 10.53 14.93
N GLU A 139 -2.99 10.46 14.64
CA GLU A 139 -3.89 11.61 14.62
C GLU A 139 -4.21 12.13 16.03
N ASN A 140 -4.51 11.24 16.99
CA ASN A 140 -5.03 11.63 18.30
C ASN A 140 -3.96 11.72 19.40
N LYS A 141 -2.82 11.05 19.23
CA LYS A 141 -1.79 10.94 20.27
C LYS A 141 -0.42 11.43 19.81
N LYS A 142 -0.32 11.98 18.59
CA LYS A 142 0.89 12.57 17.99
C LYS A 142 2.09 11.62 17.91
N TYR A 143 1.85 10.31 17.83
CA TYR A 143 2.93 9.35 17.60
C TYR A 143 3.43 9.40 16.15
N THR A 144 4.74 9.22 15.97
CA THR A 144 5.33 8.91 14.68
C THR A 144 5.21 7.41 14.42
N THR A 145 4.54 7.02 13.34
CA THR A 145 4.25 5.61 13.02
C THR A 145 4.98 5.17 11.76
N VAL A 146 5.53 3.96 11.76
CA VAL A 146 6.07 3.30 10.56
C VAL A 146 5.31 2.01 10.30
N ASP A 147 4.72 1.89 9.10
CA ASP A 147 4.19 0.63 8.58
C ASP A 147 5.33 -0.09 7.83
N LEU A 148 5.55 -1.38 8.09
CA LEU A 148 6.64 -2.15 7.51
C LEU A 148 6.16 -3.56 7.17
N SER A 149 6.39 -3.96 5.93
CA SER A 149 6.01 -5.29 5.42
C SER A 149 7.23 -6.18 5.20
N LEU A 150 7.42 -7.17 6.06
CA LEU A 150 8.46 -8.20 5.91
C LEU A 150 8.37 -8.97 4.58
N ARG A 151 7.20 -9.01 3.94
CA ARG A 151 7.01 -9.74 2.67
C ARG A 151 7.26 -8.91 1.43
N ALA A 152 6.99 -7.60 1.49
CA ALA A 152 7.05 -6.73 0.32
C ALA A 152 8.33 -5.90 0.27
N GLU A 153 9.01 -5.71 1.40
CA GLU A 153 10.11 -4.76 1.53
C GLU A 153 11.46 -5.39 1.92
N ALA A 154 11.44 -6.65 2.38
CA ALA A 154 12.66 -7.39 2.70
C ALA A 154 13.00 -8.36 1.58
N ASP A 155 14.30 -8.46 1.28
CA ASP A 155 14.85 -9.50 0.44
C ASP A 155 15.11 -10.77 1.27
N PRO A 156 15.16 -11.97 0.67
CA PRO A 156 15.51 -13.20 1.39
C PRO A 156 16.81 -13.10 2.20
N LYS A 157 17.84 -12.43 1.65
CA LYS A 157 19.14 -12.20 2.30
C LYS A 157 19.06 -11.40 3.60
N ASP A 158 18.02 -10.59 3.76
CA ASP A 158 17.83 -9.79 4.97
C ASP A 158 17.46 -10.69 6.17
N PHE A 159 17.07 -11.94 5.91
CA PHE A 159 16.75 -12.94 6.93
C PHE A 159 17.85 -13.99 7.14
N ASP A 160 19.01 -13.88 6.46
CA ASP A 160 20.09 -14.87 6.56
C ASP A 160 20.67 -14.95 7.97
N ASN A 161 20.74 -13.82 8.67
CA ASN A 161 21.21 -13.73 10.05
C ASN A 161 20.66 -12.49 10.75
N LEU A 162 20.88 -12.43 12.07
CA LEU A 162 20.36 -11.37 12.93
C LEU A 162 20.92 -9.99 12.58
N LYS A 163 22.20 -9.90 12.22
CA LYS A 163 22.88 -8.66 11.80
C LYS A 163 22.24 -8.10 10.54
N SER A 164 22.07 -8.93 9.50
CA SER A 164 21.40 -8.55 8.26
C SER A 164 19.99 -8.02 8.51
N PHE A 165 19.21 -8.72 9.33
CA PHE A 165 17.84 -8.32 9.64
C PHE A 165 17.78 -6.95 10.34
N PHE A 166 18.60 -6.73 11.38
CA PHE A 166 18.57 -5.46 12.08
C PHE A 166 19.13 -4.31 11.26
N MET A 167 20.17 -4.53 10.45
CA MET A 167 20.65 -3.52 9.52
C MET A 167 19.57 -3.12 8.53
N TRP A 168 18.87 -4.09 7.94
CA TRP A 168 17.73 -3.83 7.05
C TRP A 168 16.60 -3.07 7.77
N LEU A 169 16.26 -3.50 8.99
CA LEU A 169 15.20 -2.88 9.80
C LEU A 169 15.51 -1.40 10.08
N CYS A 170 16.73 -1.11 10.57
CA CYS A 170 17.19 0.25 10.84
C CYS A 170 17.20 1.11 9.57
N ARG A 171 17.76 0.62 8.45
CA ARG A 171 17.77 1.36 7.17
C ARG A 171 16.37 1.69 6.69
N THR A 172 15.47 0.71 6.76
CA THR A 172 14.10 0.84 6.25
C THR A 172 13.29 1.82 7.09
N ILE A 173 13.36 1.72 8.42
CA ILE A 173 12.66 2.64 9.33
C ILE A 173 13.18 4.07 9.14
N SER A 174 14.49 4.28 9.14
CA SER A 174 15.08 5.61 8.97
C SER A 174 14.72 6.25 7.63
N LYS A 175 14.75 5.46 6.55
CA LYS A 175 14.30 5.93 5.22
C LYS A 175 12.83 6.35 5.23
N LYS A 176 11.93 5.58 5.86
CA LYS A 176 10.50 5.92 5.95
C LYS A 176 10.23 7.15 6.82
N LEU A 177 11.06 7.36 7.84
CA LEU A 177 11.00 8.52 8.71
C LEU A 177 11.78 9.74 8.18
N LYS A 178 12.47 9.59 7.03
CA LYS A 178 13.37 10.61 6.47
C LYS A 178 14.48 11.03 7.46
N LEU A 179 14.93 10.10 8.29
CA LEU A 179 16.06 10.28 9.18
C LEU A 179 17.37 9.96 8.46
N PRO A 180 18.49 10.59 8.85
CA PRO A 180 19.81 10.20 8.39
C PRO A 180 20.09 8.71 8.62
N ILE A 181 20.76 8.06 7.68
CA ILE A 181 21.19 6.66 7.84
C ILE A 181 22.66 6.69 8.25
N GLN A 182 22.95 6.25 9.48
CA GLN A 182 24.31 6.27 10.08
C GLN A 182 24.77 4.89 10.57
N ILE A 183 24.16 3.82 10.04
CA ILE A 183 24.32 2.46 10.56
C ILE A 183 25.76 1.98 10.46
N GLU A 184 26.46 2.32 9.38
CA GLU A 184 27.85 1.92 9.16
C GLU A 184 28.83 2.56 10.15
N ASN A 185 28.51 3.75 10.68
CA ASN A 185 29.34 4.44 11.67
C ASN A 185 29.04 3.97 13.10
N ASP A 186 27.83 3.44 13.30
CA ASP A 186 27.28 3.18 14.62
C ASP A 186 27.32 1.70 15.02
N TRP A 187 27.46 0.80 14.04
CA TRP A 187 27.52 -0.65 14.31
C TRP A 187 28.91 -1.04 14.80
N GLN A 188 29.07 -1.11 16.12
CA GLN A 188 30.34 -1.46 16.73
C GLN A 188 30.44 -2.97 16.92
N ASP A 189 31.50 -3.58 16.36
CA ASP A 189 31.73 -5.02 16.41
C ASP A 189 31.89 -5.65 17.83
N PRO A 190 32.36 -4.97 18.89
CA PRO A 190 32.33 -5.57 20.23
C PRO A 190 30.91 -5.65 20.83
N LEU A 191 29.93 -4.92 20.29
CA LEU A 191 28.57 -4.92 20.80
C LEU A 191 27.73 -6.01 20.11
N SER A 192 26.78 -6.57 20.86
CA SER A 192 25.81 -7.48 20.25
C SER A 192 24.92 -6.74 19.24
N ASP A 193 24.52 -7.41 18.17
CA ASP A 193 23.64 -6.86 17.13
C ASP A 193 22.31 -6.30 17.70
N LYS A 194 21.79 -6.90 18.79
CA LYS A 194 20.60 -6.40 19.51
C LYS A 194 20.86 -5.06 20.19
N LEU A 195 22.02 -4.94 20.83
CA LEU A 195 22.42 -3.71 21.50
C LEU A 195 22.72 -2.61 20.48
N ASN A 196 23.40 -2.93 19.39
CA ASN A 196 23.61 -2.00 18.27
C ASN A 196 22.28 -1.47 17.71
N CYS A 197 21.29 -2.35 17.50
CA CYS A 197 19.96 -1.95 17.04
C CYS A 197 19.25 -1.04 18.05
N THR A 198 19.36 -1.33 19.34
CA THR A 198 18.76 -0.52 20.42
C THR A 198 19.39 0.88 20.45
N LEU A 199 20.73 0.95 20.52
CA LEU A 199 21.47 2.20 20.53
C LEU A 199 21.24 3.05 19.28
N TYR A 200 21.04 2.41 18.11
CA TYR A 200 20.71 3.12 16.88
C TYR A 200 19.39 3.90 16.98
N PHE A 201 18.34 3.30 17.54
CA PHE A 201 17.05 3.97 17.69
C PHE A 201 17.04 4.97 18.84
N GLU A 202 17.81 4.76 19.90
CA GLU A 202 17.91 5.71 21.03
C GLU A 202 18.61 7.03 20.67
N LYS A 203 19.33 7.08 19.54
CA LYS A 203 19.95 8.32 19.03
C LYS A 203 18.95 9.32 18.45
N TYR A 204 17.74 8.87 18.11
CA TYR A 204 16.68 9.67 17.49
C TYR A 204 15.50 9.88 18.44
#